data_AF-A0A519BRS8-F1
#
_entry.id   AF-A0A519BRS8-F1
#
_cell.length_a   1.000
_cell.length_b   1.000
_cell.length_c   1.000
_cell.angle_alpha   90.00
_cell.angle_beta   90.00
_cell.angle_gamma   90.00
#
_symmetry.space_group_name_H-M   'P 1'
#
loop_
_entity.id
_entity.type
_entity.pdbx_description
1 polymer ?
#
loop_
_entity_poly.entity_id
_entity_poly.type
_entity_poly.pdbx_seq_one_letter_code
_entity_poly.pdbx_strand_id
1 'polypeptide(L)'
;MLRHFDRVKTRLDRINEAKLKMGAFKLALDEINHYSKIEKEAGQALTYALKSKKAILSQYRSLNSQYNSEQVDKRHFREQRRAWHNELVELNHEIKKMSKLDKAVHPELKKAMKDFKDSFKSFKRLLRA
;
A
#
# COMPACT_ATOMS: atom_id res chain seq x y z
N MET A 1 20.51 52.78 -11.30
CA MET A 1 20.16 52.37 -9.93
C MET A 1 18.85 51.56 -9.89
N LEU A 2 17.69 52.14 -10.24
CA LEU A 2 16.37 51.46 -10.20
C LEU A 2 16.31 50.09 -10.90
N ARG A 3 16.78 49.99 -12.16
CA ARG A 3 16.82 48.73 -12.93
C ARG A 3 17.69 47.60 -12.35
N HIS A 4 18.58 47.92 -11.41
CA HIS A 4 19.39 46.91 -10.71
C HIS A 4 18.61 46.34 -9.53
N PHE A 5 17.97 47.20 -8.73
CA PHE A 5 17.08 46.79 -7.65
C PHE A 5 15.88 45.97 -8.16
N ASP A 6 15.29 46.33 -9.30
CA ASP A 6 14.21 45.54 -9.92
C ASP A 6 14.67 44.13 -10.31
N ARG A 7 15.89 44.01 -10.85
CA ARG A 7 16.50 42.71 -11.20
C ARG A 7 16.81 41.88 -9.96
N VAL A 8 17.30 42.51 -8.88
CA VAL A 8 17.56 41.82 -7.61
C VAL A 8 16.25 41.35 -6.97
N LYS A 9 15.22 42.20 -6.93
CA LYS A 9 13.89 41.85 -6.40
C LYS A 9 13.27 40.68 -7.16
N THR A 10 13.26 40.73 -8.49
CA THR A 10 12.76 39.65 -9.35
C THR A 10 13.49 38.33 -9.11
N ARG A 11 14.82 38.38 -8.92
CA ARG A 11 15.63 37.19 -8.62
C ARG A 11 15.31 36.62 -7.23
N LEU A 12 15.05 37.49 -6.25
CA LEU A 12 14.68 37.11 -4.89
C LEU A 12 13.29 36.46 -4.85
N ASP A 13 12.33 37.02 -5.60
CA ASP A 13 10.98 36.46 -5.75
C ASP A 13 11.03 35.06 -6.39
N ARG A 14 11.84 34.87 -7.44
CA ARG A 14 12.06 33.55 -8.06
C ARG A 14 12.69 32.53 -7.10
N ILE A 15 13.64 32.96 -6.27
CA ILE A 15 14.26 32.09 -5.25
C ILE A 15 13.22 31.68 -4.20
N ASN A 16 12.39 32.62 -3.75
CA ASN A 16 11.32 32.34 -2.78
C ASN A 16 10.27 31.39 -3.38
N GLU A 17 9.87 31.60 -4.64
CA GLU A 17 8.97 30.70 -5.36
C GLU A 17 9.57 29.30 -5.50
N ALA A 18 10.85 29.19 -5.88
CA ALA A 18 11.55 27.90 -5.98
C ALA A 18 11.61 27.16 -4.64
N LYS A 19 11.83 27.87 -3.52
CA LYS A 19 11.80 27.29 -2.17
C LYS A 19 10.42 26.74 -1.80
N LEU A 20 9.35 27.50 -2.10
CA LEU A 20 7.98 27.04 -1.85
C LEU A 20 7.64 25.80 -2.67
N LYS A 21 8.00 25.79 -3.97
CA LYS A 21 7.80 24.61 -4.84
C LYS A 21 8.63 23.41 -4.41
N MET A 22 9.84 23.62 -3.88
CA MET A 22 10.67 22.56 -3.31
C MET A 22 10.05 21.97 -2.03
N GLY A 23 9.38 22.80 -1.22
CA GLY A 23 8.59 22.33 -0.07
C GLY A 23 7.44 21.43 -0.48
N ALA A 24 6.62 21.87 -1.45
CA ALA A 24 5.54 21.07 -2.01
C ALA A 24 6.03 19.74 -2.63
N PHE A 25 7.18 19.78 -3.32
CA PHE A 25 7.83 18.60 -3.88
C PHE A 25 8.21 17.57 -2.80
N LYS A 26 8.78 18.01 -1.67
CA LYS A 26 9.13 17.11 -0.56
C LYS A 26 7.90 16.49 0.08
N LEU A 27 6.87 17.28 0.34
CA LEU A 27 5.61 16.79 0.90
C LEU A 27 4.98 15.70 0.02
N ALA A 28 4.89 15.94 -1.29
CA ALA A 28 4.36 14.93 -2.21
C ALA A 28 5.21 13.64 -2.24
N LEU A 29 6.54 13.76 -2.12
CA LEU A 29 7.43 12.60 -2.04
C LEU A 29 7.22 11.80 -0.74
N ASP A 30 7.02 12.49 0.39
CA ASP A 30 6.74 11.87 1.68
C ASP A 30 5.38 11.14 1.67
N GLU A 31 4.36 11.72 1.05
CA GLU A 31 3.06 11.08 0.84
C GLU A 31 3.16 9.81 -0.02
N ILE A 32 3.93 9.86 -1.13
CA ILE A 32 4.18 8.68 -1.96
C ILE A 32 4.86 7.58 -1.14
N ASN A 33 5.88 7.93 -0.36
CA ASN A 33 6.61 6.98 0.48
C ASN A 33 5.68 6.34 1.54
N HIS A 34 4.81 7.15 2.16
CA HIS A 34 3.84 6.69 3.15
C HIS A 34 2.87 5.66 2.55
N TYR A 35 2.19 6.00 1.46
CA TYR A 35 1.21 5.11 0.83
C TYR A 35 1.86 3.87 0.21
N SER A 36 3.06 4.01 -0.36
CA SER A 36 3.82 2.88 -0.91
C SER A 36 4.21 1.86 0.16
N LYS A 37 4.53 2.34 1.38
CA LYS A 37 4.81 1.45 2.51
C LYS A 37 3.57 0.66 2.92
N ILE A 38 2.42 1.33 2.99
CA ILE A 38 1.13 0.69 3.32
C ILE A 38 0.78 -0.38 2.28
N GLU A 39 0.88 -0.06 0.97
CA GLU A 39 0.63 -1.04 -0.10
C GLU A 39 1.56 -2.25 0.01
N LYS A 40 2.85 -2.04 0.30
CA LYS A 40 3.82 -3.12 0.44
C LYS A 40 3.49 -4.04 1.62
N GLU A 41 3.16 -3.47 2.78
CA GLU A 41 2.78 -4.22 3.98
C GLU A 41 1.48 -5.01 3.74
N ALA A 42 0.48 -4.38 3.13
CA ALA A 42 -0.78 -5.03 2.77
C ALA A 42 -0.56 -6.17 1.76
N GLY A 43 0.31 -5.99 0.76
CA GLY A 43 0.65 -7.01 -0.22
C GLY A 43 1.37 -8.22 0.39
N GLN A 44 2.28 -7.98 1.35
CA GLN A 44 2.93 -9.06 2.09
C GLN A 44 1.93 -9.84 2.95
N ALA A 45 1.07 -9.14 3.69
CA ALA A 45 0.02 -9.76 4.50
C ALA A 45 -0.97 -10.57 3.64
N LEU A 46 -1.38 -10.04 2.49
CA LEU A 46 -2.25 -10.75 1.53
C LEU A 46 -1.59 -12.03 1.01
N THR A 47 -0.30 -11.95 0.65
CA THR A 47 0.46 -13.11 0.17
C THR A 47 0.54 -14.19 1.24
N TYR A 48 0.80 -13.81 2.50
CA TYR A 48 0.81 -14.71 3.63
C TYR A 48 -0.56 -15.36 3.84
N ALA A 49 -1.63 -14.57 3.89
CA ALA A 49 -2.99 -15.08 4.08
C ALA A 49 -3.42 -16.07 2.99
N LEU A 50 -3.06 -15.81 1.73
CA LEU A 50 -3.34 -16.72 0.61
C LEU A 50 -2.56 -18.03 0.73
N LYS A 51 -1.28 -17.98 1.15
CA LYS A 51 -0.47 -19.18 1.40
C LYS A 51 -1.07 -20.02 2.53
N SER A 52 -1.44 -19.39 3.65
CA SER A 52 -2.07 -20.06 4.79
C SER A 52 -3.40 -20.71 4.41
N LYS A 53 -4.25 -19.99 3.67
CA LYS A 53 -5.50 -20.54 3.13
C LYS A 53 -5.27 -21.78 2.26
N LYS A 54 -4.27 -21.76 1.38
CA LYS A 54 -3.93 -22.91 0.53
C LYS A 54 -3.45 -24.10 1.36
N ALA A 55 -2.64 -23.86 2.40
CA ALA A 55 -2.15 -24.89 3.30
C ALA A 55 -3.31 -25.56 4.06
N ILE A 56 -4.21 -24.77 4.66
CA ILE A 56 -5.39 -25.29 5.37
C ILE A 56 -6.27 -26.13 4.44
N LEU A 57 -6.53 -25.67 3.22
CA LEU A 57 -7.33 -26.44 2.25
C LEU A 57 -6.65 -27.76 1.86
N SER A 58 -5.32 -27.79 1.77
CA SER A 58 -4.57 -29.03 1.52
C SER A 58 -4.65 -29.98 2.71
N GLN A 59 -4.46 -29.46 3.93
CA GLN A 59 -4.57 -30.26 5.17
C GLN A 59 -5.98 -30.83 5.33
N TYR A 60 -7.01 -30.04 5.03
CA TYR A 60 -8.40 -30.48 5.02
C TYR A 60 -8.63 -31.64 4.06
N ARG A 61 -8.11 -31.57 2.82
CA ARG A 61 -8.23 -32.67 1.85
C ARG A 61 -7.58 -33.95 2.36
N SER A 62 -6.38 -33.83 2.95
CA SER A 62 -5.66 -34.97 3.53
C SER A 62 -6.45 -35.60 4.67
N LEU A 63 -6.90 -34.79 5.64
CA LEU A 63 -7.66 -35.27 6.79
C LEU A 63 -9.00 -35.89 6.37
N ASN A 64 -9.66 -35.32 5.36
CA ASN A 64 -10.89 -35.89 4.81
C ASN A 64 -10.65 -37.27 4.17
N SER A 65 -9.50 -37.46 3.50
CA SER A 65 -9.12 -38.78 2.98
C SER A 65 -8.86 -39.77 4.12
N GLN A 66 -8.15 -39.35 5.18
CA GLN A 66 -7.85 -40.19 6.34
C GLN A 66 -9.12 -40.56 7.13
N TYR A 67 -10.08 -39.64 7.23
CA TYR A 67 -11.38 -39.91 7.82
C TYR A 67 -12.18 -40.93 7.00
N ASN A 68 -12.18 -40.79 5.67
CA ASN A 68 -12.85 -41.73 4.77
C ASN A 68 -12.22 -43.12 4.75
N SER A 69 -10.92 -43.23 5.04
CA SER A 69 -10.22 -44.51 5.20
C SER A 69 -10.23 -45.04 6.64
N GLU A 70 -11.05 -44.45 7.52
CA GLU A 70 -11.20 -44.84 8.93
C GLU A 70 -9.91 -44.76 9.76
N GLN A 71 -8.88 -44.06 9.27
CA GLN A 71 -7.61 -43.85 9.96
C GLN A 71 -7.69 -42.76 11.04
N VAL A 72 -8.73 -41.91 10.97
CA VAL A 72 -8.97 -40.80 11.90
C VAL A 72 -10.38 -40.94 12.47
N ASP A 73 -10.48 -40.77 13.78
CA ASP A 73 -11.76 -40.82 14.47
C ASP A 73 -12.65 -39.61 14.16
N LYS A 74 -13.97 -39.85 14.22
CA LYS A 74 -14.98 -38.83 13.91
C LYS A 74 -14.94 -37.62 14.85
N ARG A 75 -14.39 -37.75 16.07
CA ARG A 75 -14.30 -36.64 17.01
C ARG A 75 -13.13 -35.73 16.62
N HIS A 76 -11.94 -36.29 16.42
CA HIS A 76 -10.78 -35.55 15.95
C HIS A 76 -11.05 -34.85 14.61
N PHE A 77 -11.66 -35.56 13.65
CA PHE A 77 -12.04 -34.96 12.36
C PHE A 77 -12.93 -33.72 12.53
N ARG A 78 -13.93 -33.78 13.42
CA ARG A 78 -14.85 -32.67 13.67
C ARG A 78 -14.18 -31.50 14.38
N GLU A 79 -13.30 -31.76 15.34
CA GLU A 79 -12.55 -30.73 16.07
C GLU A 79 -11.61 -29.97 15.12
N GLN A 80 -10.81 -30.69 14.32
CA GLN A 80 -9.90 -30.08 13.34
C GLN A 80 -10.66 -29.31 12.25
N ARG A 81 -11.77 -29.87 11.74
CA ARG A 81 -12.61 -29.18 10.76
C ARG A 81 -13.18 -27.87 11.29
N ARG A 82 -13.57 -27.80 12.57
CA ARG A 82 -14.03 -26.55 13.20
C ARG A 82 -12.90 -25.55 13.34
N ALA A 83 -11.72 -25.98 13.81
CA ALA A 83 -10.56 -25.13 13.94
C ALA A 83 -10.19 -24.47 12.59
N TRP A 84 -10.03 -25.29 11.54
CA TRP A 84 -9.74 -24.79 10.20
C TRP A 84 -10.85 -23.93 9.61
N HIS A 85 -12.11 -24.22 9.92
CA HIS A 85 -13.22 -23.36 9.48
C HIS A 85 -13.10 -21.96 10.07
N ASN A 86 -12.82 -21.85 11.38
CA ASN A 86 -12.63 -20.56 12.05
C ASN A 86 -11.42 -19.81 11.47
N GLU A 87 -10.27 -20.49 11.30
CA GLU A 87 -9.08 -19.89 10.68
C GLU A 87 -9.36 -19.40 9.25
N LEU A 88 -10.09 -20.18 8.44
CA LEU A 88 -10.47 -19.75 7.08
C LEU A 88 -11.40 -18.54 7.08
N VAL A 89 -12.31 -18.44 8.06
CA VAL A 89 -13.18 -17.27 8.21
C VAL A 89 -12.36 -16.03 8.55
N GLU A 90 -11.42 -16.15 9.48
CA GLU A 90 -10.50 -15.06 9.86
C GLU A 90 -9.63 -14.62 8.68
N LEU A 91 -8.99 -15.57 7.98
CA LEU A 91 -8.18 -15.29 6.79
C LEU A 91 -8.98 -14.61 5.69
N ASN A 92 -10.22 -15.04 5.44
CA ASN A 92 -11.08 -14.38 4.45
C ASN A 92 -11.45 -12.96 4.87
N HIS A 93 -11.62 -12.71 6.16
CA HIS A 93 -11.87 -11.38 6.70
C HIS A 93 -10.64 -10.46 6.54
N GLU A 94 -9.43 -10.97 6.81
CA GLU A 94 -8.18 -10.26 6.56
C GLU A 94 -7.98 -9.94 5.08
N ILE A 95 -8.16 -10.90 4.18
CA ILE A 95 -8.09 -10.68 2.73
C ILE A 95 -9.06 -9.57 2.30
N LYS A 96 -10.29 -9.58 2.83
CA LYS A 96 -11.28 -8.54 2.54
C LYS A 96 -10.86 -7.17 3.09
N LYS A 97 -10.25 -7.10 4.27
CA LYS A 97 -9.67 -5.87 4.82
C LYS A 97 -8.55 -5.33 3.95
N MET A 98 -7.61 -6.19 3.54
CA MET A 98 -6.49 -5.80 2.67
C MET A 98 -6.99 -5.30 1.30
N SER A 99 -7.99 -5.95 0.71
CA SER A 99 -8.60 -5.48 -0.55
C SER A 99 -9.31 -4.13 -0.38
N LYS A 100 -9.91 -3.85 0.77
CA LYS A 100 -10.49 -2.53 1.05
C LYS A 100 -9.41 -1.46 1.23
N LEU A 101 -8.32 -1.79 1.92
CA LEU A 101 -7.17 -0.90 2.08
C LEU A 101 -6.56 -0.54 0.73
N ASP A 102 -6.34 -1.52 -0.14
CA ASP A 102 -5.86 -1.30 -1.51
C ASP A 102 -6.74 -0.30 -2.27
N LYS A 103 -8.06 -0.49 -2.26
CA LYS A 103 -9.02 0.44 -2.90
C LYS A 103 -8.99 1.86 -2.31
N ALA A 104 -8.65 2.00 -1.02
CA ALA A 104 -8.57 3.29 -0.35
C ALA A 104 -7.23 4.00 -0.58
N VAL A 105 -6.13 3.25 -0.60
CA VAL A 105 -4.77 3.77 -0.74
C VAL A 105 -4.43 4.09 -2.18
N HIS A 106 -4.91 3.28 -3.14
CA HIS A 106 -4.54 3.43 -4.54
C HIS A 106 -4.89 4.80 -5.15
N PRO A 107 -6.09 5.38 -4.91
CA PRO A 107 -6.41 6.73 -5.37
C PRO A 107 -5.51 7.81 -4.77
N GLU A 108 -5.19 7.70 -3.47
CA GLU A 108 -4.34 8.65 -2.76
C GLU A 108 -2.89 8.59 -3.25
N LEU A 109 -2.35 7.38 -3.45
CA LEU A 109 -1.03 7.19 -4.05
C LEU A 109 -0.97 7.79 -5.46
N LYS A 110 -2.00 7.53 -6.29
CA LYS A 110 -2.08 8.08 -7.65
C LYS A 110 -2.14 9.60 -7.66
N LYS A 111 -2.86 10.20 -6.70
CA LYS A 111 -2.93 11.65 -6.52
C LYS A 111 -1.58 12.21 -6.09
N ALA A 112 -0.94 11.65 -5.07
CA ALA A 112 0.38 12.07 -4.60
C ALA A 112 1.44 11.99 -5.73
N MET A 113 1.40 10.93 -6.55
CA MET A 113 2.25 10.79 -7.73
C MET A 113 2.00 11.87 -8.80
N LYS A 114 0.75 12.29 -8.98
CA LYS A 114 0.39 13.38 -9.90
C LYS A 114 0.91 14.72 -9.36
N ASP A 115 0.66 15.01 -8.08
CA ASP A 115 1.09 16.24 -7.42
C ASP A 115 2.61 16.37 -7.39
N PHE A 116 3.31 15.25 -7.20
CA PHE A 116 4.76 15.17 -7.36
C PHE A 116 5.22 15.54 -8.78
N LYS A 117 4.60 14.96 -9.82
CA LYS A 117 4.97 15.26 -11.23
C LYS A 117 4.73 16.73 -11.58
N ASP A 118 3.61 17.29 -11.15
CA ASP A 118 3.25 18.68 -11.42
C ASP A 118 4.17 19.65 -10.68
N SER A 119 4.50 19.36 -9.42
CA SER A 119 5.47 20.11 -8.63
C SER A 119 6.87 20.03 -9.24
N PHE A 120 7.31 18.85 -9.66
CA PHE A 120 8.60 18.63 -10.31
C PHE A 120 8.71 19.39 -11.63
N LYS A 121 7.66 19.37 -12.47
CA LYS A 121 7.62 20.11 -13.74
C LYS A 121 7.68 21.62 -13.50
N SER A 122 6.97 22.12 -12.49
CA SER A 122 6.97 23.53 -12.10
C SER A 122 8.34 23.97 -11.61
N PHE A 123 8.97 23.18 -10.74
CA PHE A 123 10.32 23.43 -10.25
C PHE A 123 11.35 23.46 -11.41
N LYS A 124 11.26 22.49 -12.33
CA LYS A 124 12.15 22.43 -13.50
C LYS A 124 11.99 23.65 -14.43
N ARG A 125 10.77 24.20 -14.56
CA ARG A 125 10.52 25.45 -15.29
C ARG A 125 11.19 26.65 -14.62
N LEU A 126 11.08 26.76 -13.29
CA LEU A 126 11.72 27.84 -12.53
C LEU A 126 13.26 27.81 -12.63
N LEU A 127 13.86 26.62 -12.65
CA LEU A 127 15.31 26.48 -12.84
C LEU A 127 15.80 26.87 -14.24
N ARG A 128 14.91 26.87 -15.25
CA ARG A 128 15.24 27.20 -16.65
C ARG A 128 14.99 28.68 -16.98
N ALA A 129 14.25 29.40 -16.15
CA ALA A 129 13.77 30.76 -16.40
C ALA A 129 14.64 31.84 -15.75
#